data_AF-A0A3C1JPL3-F1
#
_entry.id   AF-A0A3C1JPL3-F1
#
_cell.length_a   1.000
_cell.length_b   1.000
_cell.length_c   1.000
_cell.angle_alpha   90.00
_cell.angle_beta   90.00
_cell.angle_gamma   90.00
#
_symmetry.space_group_name_H-M   'P 1'
#
loop_
_entity.id
_entity.type
_entity.pdbx_description
1 polymer ?
#
loop_
_entity_poly.entity_id
_entity_poly.type
_entity_poly.pdbx_seq_one_letter_code
_entity_poly.pdbx_strand_id
1 'polypeptide(L)'
;DRVRGRDADFRVQRQLMSGGICEATAYVVAGYTTGAVCVPLGNYHNQTPDGGIGAEYVHVDDVDMCTTLLVEAGVVMSEGFSWPNDDRSSRRIADRPDVQLRRLRDSGVRMSGHDA
;
A
#
# COMPACT_ATOMS: atom_id res chain seq x y z
N ASP A 1 16.36 6.57 -1.43
CA ASP A 1 17.76 7.02 -1.51
C ASP A 1 18.47 7.10 -0.17
N ARG A 2 17.89 7.69 0.88
CA ARG A 2 18.52 7.73 2.23
C ARG A 2 18.93 6.36 2.77
N VAL A 3 18.03 5.37 2.78
CA VAL A 3 18.35 4.01 3.23
C VAL A 3 19.48 3.39 2.41
N ARG A 4 19.40 3.50 1.08
CA ARG A 4 20.43 2.98 0.17
C ARG A 4 21.79 3.66 0.32
N GLY A 5 21.83 4.92 0.78
CA GLY A 5 23.07 5.63 1.06
C GLY A 5 23.84 5.10 2.26
N ARG A 6 23.15 4.43 3.20
CA ARG A 6 23.76 3.75 4.37
C ARG A 6 23.85 2.24 4.23
N ASP A 7 23.04 1.65 3.36
CA ASP A 7 22.99 0.21 3.08
C ASP A 7 22.85 -0.02 1.56
N ALA A 8 23.96 -0.31 0.89
CA ALA A 8 24.01 -0.51 -0.55
C ALA A 8 23.27 -1.76 -1.03
N ASP A 9 23.04 -2.74 -0.13
CA ASP A 9 22.36 -3.98 -0.45
C ASP A 9 20.83 -3.85 -0.33
N PHE A 10 20.33 -2.72 0.17
CA PHE A 10 18.91 -2.47 0.35
C PHE A 10 18.10 -2.48 -0.96
N ARG A 11 17.14 -3.40 -1.05
CA ARG A 11 16.34 -3.64 -2.25
C ARG A 11 14.92 -3.09 -2.08
N VAL A 12 14.38 -2.55 -3.16
CA VAL A 12 12.96 -2.21 -3.26
C VAL A 12 12.44 -2.69 -4.60
N GLN A 13 11.20 -3.13 -4.62
CA GLN A 13 10.50 -3.53 -5.83
C GLN A 13 9.18 -2.76 -5.91
N ARG A 14 8.74 -2.49 -7.14
CA ARG A 14 7.42 -1.91 -7.40
C ARG A 14 6.66 -2.86 -8.29
N GLN A 15 5.51 -3.31 -7.81
CA GLN A 15 4.61 -4.15 -8.57
C GLN A 15 3.23 -3.52 -8.55
N LEU A 16 2.60 -3.44 -9.73
CA LEU A 16 1.18 -3.12 -9.83
C LEU A 16 0.41 -4.42 -9.61
N MET A 17 -0.44 -4.48 -8.58
CA MET A 17 -1.30 -5.64 -8.35
C MET A 17 -2.24 -5.85 -9.55
N SER A 18 -2.42 -7.10 -9.94
CA SER A 18 -3.21 -7.51 -11.11
C SER A 18 -4.72 -7.36 -10.92
N GLY A 19 -5.20 -7.17 -9.68
CA GLY A 19 -6.61 -6.94 -9.40
C GLY A 19 -6.87 -6.42 -7.99
N GLY A 20 -8.04 -5.81 -7.80
CA GLY A 20 -8.59 -5.52 -6.48
C GLY A 20 -8.71 -4.04 -6.10
N ILE A 21 -9.54 -3.85 -5.07
CA ILE A 21 -9.57 -2.70 -4.18
C ILE A 21 -8.77 -3.17 -2.98
N CYS A 22 -7.71 -2.46 -2.60
CA CYS A 22 -7.11 -2.69 -1.29
C CYS A 22 -7.69 -1.71 -0.27
N GLU A 23 -7.41 -1.96 1.00
CA GLU A 23 -7.79 -1.17 2.17
C GLU A 23 -7.41 0.31 1.99
N ALA A 24 -6.30 0.59 1.30
CA ALA A 24 -5.85 1.93 0.95
C ALA A 24 -6.89 2.74 0.14
N THR A 25 -7.77 2.06 -0.61
CA THR A 25 -8.79 2.73 -1.44
C THR A 25 -9.75 3.56 -0.59
N ALA A 26 -10.06 3.13 0.64
CA ALA A 26 -10.92 3.90 1.54
C ALA A 26 -10.29 5.25 1.89
N TYR A 27 -8.98 5.26 2.18
CA TYR A 27 -8.23 6.48 2.48
C TYR A 27 -8.11 7.40 1.28
N VAL A 28 -7.85 6.85 0.09
CA VAL A 28 -7.78 7.64 -1.13
C VAL A 28 -9.14 8.29 -1.46
N VAL A 29 -10.25 7.55 -1.30
CA VAL A 29 -11.61 8.11 -1.49
C VAL A 29 -11.91 9.22 -0.48
N ALA A 30 -11.36 9.13 0.73
CA ALA A 30 -11.48 10.17 1.76
C ALA A 30 -10.53 11.36 1.55
N GLY A 31 -9.75 11.40 0.45
CA GLY A 31 -8.88 12.52 0.11
C GLY A 31 -7.49 12.48 0.75
N TYR A 32 -7.15 11.41 1.47
CA TYR A 32 -5.82 11.28 2.06
C TYR A 32 -4.78 10.84 1.03
N THR A 33 -3.62 11.50 1.04
CA THR A 33 -2.44 10.98 0.34
C THR A 33 -2.07 9.63 0.94
N THR A 34 -2.15 8.59 0.12
CA THR A 34 -2.01 7.20 0.58
C THR A 34 -0.97 6.47 -0.25
N GLY A 35 0.00 5.84 0.43
CA GLY A 35 0.93 4.89 -0.15
C GLY A 35 0.62 3.47 0.34
N ALA A 36 1.01 2.46 -0.42
CA ALA A 36 0.93 1.06 -0.02
C ALA A 36 2.31 0.40 -0.10
N VAL A 37 2.60 -0.45 0.88
CA VAL A 37 3.78 -1.31 0.92
C VAL A 37 3.33 -2.72 1.29
N CYS A 38 4.03 -3.73 0.79
CA CYS A 38 3.81 -5.12 1.17
C CYS A 38 5.16 -5.85 1.22
N VAL A 39 5.19 -6.94 1.99
CA VAL A 39 6.27 -7.92 1.95
C VAL A 39 5.95 -8.91 0.83
N PRO A 40 6.90 -9.22 -0.09
CA PRO A 40 6.73 -10.29 -1.06
C PRO A 40 6.38 -11.61 -0.37
N LEU A 41 5.32 -12.26 -0.86
CA LEU A 41 4.71 -13.41 -0.23
C LEU A 41 4.57 -14.54 -1.26
N GLY A 42 5.00 -15.74 -0.87
CA GLY A 42 4.68 -16.97 -1.56
C GLY A 42 3.37 -17.58 -1.07
N ASN A 43 2.64 -18.23 -1.97
CA ASN A 43 1.36 -18.87 -1.71
C ASN A 43 0.27 -17.92 -1.16
N TYR A 44 0.15 -16.70 -1.71
CA TYR A 44 -0.95 -15.78 -1.33
C TYR A 44 -2.31 -16.49 -1.38
N HIS A 45 -3.12 -16.33 -0.33
CA HIS A 45 -4.38 -17.07 -0.11
C HIS A 45 -4.18 -18.57 0.09
N ASN A 46 -3.01 -18.96 0.58
CA ASN A 46 -2.57 -20.34 0.70
C ASN A 46 -2.59 -21.12 -0.62
N GLN A 47 -2.54 -20.44 -1.78
CA GLN A 47 -2.62 -21.08 -3.09
C GLN A 47 -1.24 -21.38 -3.64
N THR A 48 -0.91 -22.66 -3.81
CA THR A 48 0.37 -23.08 -4.39
C THR A 48 0.35 -22.95 -5.92
N PRO A 49 1.51 -22.85 -6.60
CA PRO A 49 1.57 -22.72 -8.07
C PRO A 49 0.93 -23.88 -8.85
N ASP A 50 0.84 -25.06 -8.25
CA ASP A 50 0.19 -26.26 -8.79
C ASP A 50 -1.31 -26.34 -8.45
N GLY A 51 -1.88 -25.32 -7.80
CA GLY A 51 -3.32 -25.24 -7.49
C GLY A 51 -3.75 -25.93 -6.20
N GLY A 52 -2.80 -26.33 -5.36
CA GLY A 52 -3.03 -26.91 -4.04
C GLY A 52 -3.13 -25.86 -2.92
N ILE A 53 -3.24 -26.37 -1.69
CA ILE A 53 -3.20 -25.56 -0.47
C ILE A 53 -1.82 -25.69 0.17
N GLY A 54 -1.17 -24.56 0.45
CA GLY A 54 0.16 -24.51 1.06
C GLY A 54 0.31 -23.36 2.04
N ALA A 55 1.28 -23.48 2.96
CA ALA A 55 1.58 -22.41 3.89
C ALA A 55 2.08 -21.17 3.14
N GLU A 56 1.60 -20.01 3.57
CA GLU A 56 2.17 -18.72 3.18
C GLU A 56 3.60 -18.61 3.73
N TYR A 57 4.49 -18.00 2.94
CA TYR A 57 5.88 -17.81 3.36
C TYR A 57 6.46 -16.51 2.80
N VAL A 58 7.39 -15.93 3.55
CA VAL A 58 8.12 -14.71 3.20
C VAL A 58 9.61 -14.95 3.36
N HIS A 59 10.43 -14.16 2.69
CA HIS A 59 11.85 -14.10 3.01
C HIS A 59 12.08 -13.22 4.23
N VAL A 60 12.96 -13.63 5.16
CA VAL A 60 13.22 -12.85 6.38
C VAL A 60 13.78 -11.46 6.06
N ASP A 61 14.71 -11.38 5.11
CA ASP A 61 15.27 -10.09 4.67
C ASP A 61 14.21 -9.13 4.13
N ASP A 62 13.15 -9.63 3.48
CA ASP A 62 12.08 -8.77 2.98
C ASP A 62 11.30 -8.12 4.13
N VAL A 63 11.12 -8.83 5.25
CA VAL A 63 10.49 -8.31 6.47
C VAL A 63 11.39 -7.26 7.12
N ASP A 64 12.69 -7.53 7.24
CA ASP A 64 13.65 -6.61 7.85
C ASP A 64 13.80 -5.33 7.01
N MET A 65 13.87 -5.46 5.69
CA MET A 65 13.95 -4.33 4.77
C MET A 65 12.63 -3.53 4.77
N CYS A 66 11.47 -4.18 4.82
CA CYS A 66 10.17 -3.50 4.93
C CYS A 66 10.06 -2.71 6.24
N THR A 67 10.48 -3.31 7.36
CA THR A 67 10.54 -2.62 8.67
C THR A 67 11.44 -1.40 8.60
N THR A 68 12.63 -1.54 8.03
CA THR A 68 13.58 -0.44 7.84
C THR A 68 12.98 0.69 6.99
N LEU A 69 12.25 0.35 5.92
CA LEU A 69 11.58 1.32 5.07
C LEU A 69 10.48 2.09 5.82
N LEU A 70 9.67 1.40 6.62
CA LEU A 70 8.59 2.01 7.40
C LEU A 70 9.12 2.96 8.48
N VAL A 71 10.20 2.56 9.17
CA VAL A 71 10.86 3.42 10.16
C VAL A 71 11.43 4.67 9.49
N GLU A 72 12.14 4.51 8.37
CA GLU A 72 12.68 5.67 7.64
C GLU A 72 11.57 6.58 7.12
N ALA A 73 10.46 6.02 6.63
CA ALA A 73 9.31 6.80 6.20
C ALA A 73 8.74 7.64 7.36
N GLY A 74 8.61 7.06 8.56
CA GLY A 74 8.17 7.79 9.75
C GLY A 74 9.11 8.94 10.13
N VAL A 75 10.42 8.71 10.09
CA VAL A 75 11.43 9.75 10.34
C VAL A 75 11.31 10.89 9.32
N VAL A 76 11.31 10.56 8.02
CA VAL A 76 11.19 11.56 6.95
C VAL A 76 9.89 12.36 7.07
N MET A 77 8.77 11.71 7.41
CA MET A 77 7.49 12.40 7.66
C MET A 77 7.56 13.34 8.86
N SER A 78 8.27 12.96 9.93
CA SER A 78 8.47 13.82 11.11
C SER A 78 9.35 15.05 10.83
N GLU A 79 10.21 14.99 9.82
CA GLU A 79 11.05 16.10 9.36
C GLU A 79 10.29 17.11 8.46
N GLY A 80 8.98 16.95 8.31
CA GLY A 80 8.15 17.86 7.52
C GLY A 80 8.10 17.52 6.03
N PHE A 81 8.36 16.26 5.66
CA PHE A 81 8.17 15.81 4.28
C PHE A 81 6.73 16.03 3.82
N SER A 82 6.58 16.77 2.73
CA SER A 82 5.31 16.92 2.01
C SER A 82 5.32 16.05 0.76
N TRP A 83 4.25 15.30 0.57
CA TRP A 83 4.04 14.60 -0.69
C TRP A 83 3.74 15.62 -1.79
N PRO A 84 4.30 15.46 -3.00
CA PRO A 84 3.80 16.18 -4.15
C PRO A 84 2.31 15.90 -4.30
N ASN A 85 1.50 16.95 -4.47
CA ASN A 85 0.07 16.78 -4.78
C ASN A 85 -0.07 15.94 -6.07
N ASP A 86 -0.46 14.68 -5.91
CA ASP A 86 -0.67 13.73 -6.99
C ASP A 86 -2.05 13.09 -6.84
N ASP A 87 -2.96 13.47 -7.74
CA ASP A 87 -4.34 12.98 -7.79
C ASP A 87 -4.51 11.79 -8.73
N ARG A 88 -3.42 11.23 -9.29
CA ARG A 88 -3.48 10.06 -10.19
C ARG A 88 -4.20 8.86 -9.56
N SER A 89 -3.99 8.61 -8.26
CA SER A 89 -4.66 7.53 -7.54
C SER A 89 -6.16 7.77 -7.45
N SER A 90 -6.58 8.99 -7.13
CA SER A 90 -7.98 9.39 -7.05
C SER A 90 -8.68 9.32 -8.41
N ARG A 91 -8.03 9.77 -9.48
CA ARG A 91 -8.55 9.64 -10.86
C ARG A 91 -8.75 8.17 -11.25
N ARG A 92 -7.74 7.32 -11.01
CA ARG A 92 -7.83 5.88 -11.29
C ARG A 92 -8.92 5.16 -10.51
N ILE A 93 -9.24 5.62 -9.30
CA ILE A 93 -10.36 5.09 -8.51
C ILE A 93 -11.70 5.58 -9.07
N ALA A 94 -11.78 6.84 -9.50
CA ALA A 94 -12.99 7.39 -10.13
C ALA A 94 -13.34 6.69 -11.45
N ASP A 95 -12.34 6.23 -12.20
CA ASP A 95 -12.52 5.51 -13.47
C ASP A 95 -12.93 4.02 -13.29
N ARG A 96 -13.07 3.52 -12.04
CA ARG A 96 -13.44 2.13 -11.75
C ARG A 96 -14.96 1.90 -11.86
N PRO A 97 -15.42 0.66 -12.14
CA PRO A 97 -16.85 0.33 -12.22
C PRO A 97 -17.63 0.78 -10.97
N ASP A 98 -18.74 1.45 -11.23
CA ASP A 98 -19.67 2.07 -10.27
C ASP A 98 -20.11 1.16 -9.11
N VAL A 99 -20.27 -0.14 -9.36
CA VAL A 99 -20.67 -1.14 -8.36
C VAL A 99 -19.69 -1.23 -7.19
N GLN A 100 -18.39 -1.08 -7.44
CA GLN A 100 -17.35 -1.16 -6.41
C GLN A 100 -17.31 0.11 -5.54
N LEU A 101 -17.48 1.28 -6.18
CA LEU A 101 -17.55 2.57 -5.47
C LEU A 101 -18.83 2.68 -4.63
N ARG A 102 -19.96 2.15 -5.11
CA ARG A 102 -21.21 2.08 -4.32
C ARG A 102 -21.01 1.28 -3.04
N ARG A 103 -20.43 0.08 -3.11
CA ARG A 103 -20.16 -0.75 -1.91
C ARG A 103 -19.31 -0.04 -0.86
N LEU A 104 -18.31 0.74 -1.28
CA LEU A 104 -17.47 1.54 -0.37
C LEU A 104 -18.23 2.72 0.25
N ARG A 105 -19.17 3.33 -0.48
CA ARG A 105 -20.04 4.41 0.04
C ARG A 105 -21.11 3.87 0.97
N ASP A 106 -21.66 2.70 0.64
CA ASP A 106 -22.75 2.04 1.35
C ASP A 106 -22.28 1.31 2.62
N SER A 107 -20.97 1.05 2.76
CA SER A 107 -20.38 0.42 3.97
C SER A 107 -20.43 1.30 5.22
N GLY A 108 -20.93 2.54 5.11
CA GLY A 108 -21.23 3.39 6.26
C GLY A 108 -20.01 4.01 6.96
N VAL A 109 -18.83 4.00 6.32
CA VAL A 109 -17.64 4.71 6.80
C VAL A 109 -17.89 6.22 6.73
N ARG A 110 -18.52 6.77 7.78
CA ARG A 110 -18.59 8.21 8.03
C ARG A 110 -17.38 8.59 8.88
N MET A 111 -16.31 9.04 8.24
CA MET A 111 -15.19 9.65 8.94
C MET A 111 -15.54 11.12 9.19
N SER A 112 -15.57 11.53 10.45
CA SER A 112 -15.70 12.93 10.83
C SER A 112 -14.59 13.74 10.16
N GLY A 113 -14.99 14.73 9.36
CA GLY A 113 -14.08 15.60 8.64
C GLY A 113 -13.05 16.25 9.57
N HIS A 114 -11.81 16.29 9.11
CA HIS A 114 -10.82 17.22 9.63
C HIS A 114 -10.76 18.37 8.61
N ASP A 115 -11.62 19.37 8.83
CA ASP A 115 -11.31 20.73 8.42
C ASP A 115 -10.35 21.29 9.47
N ALA A 116 -9.05 21.30 9.15
CA ALA A 116 -8.03 22.18 9.73
C ALA A 116 -6.81 22.21 8.81
#